data_AF-A0AAW0FM65-F1
#
_entry.id   AF-A0AAW0FM65-F1
#
_cell.length_a   1.000
_cell.length_b   1.000
_cell.length_c   1.000
_cell.angle_alpha   90.00
_cell.angle_beta   90.00
_cell.angle_gamma   90.00
#
_symmetry.space_group_name_H-M   'P 1'
#
loop_
_entity.id
_entity.type
_entity.pdbx_description
1 polymer ?
#
loop_
_entity_poly.entity_id
_entity_poly.type
_entity_poly.pdbx_seq_one_letter_code
_entity_poly.pdbx_strand_id
1 'polypeptide(L)'
;MAPTRSTKLNVLGRRPSNYTRPAVVSEKVARDIATYARPRTVSRDHRVNRSSRLQRGSDRGPLKSRRRLITPIRTPLHNHAQQSTTQLSSVSEAPVEFILPSAQKVKLPSKLPRINIGKPVPRENILAVAPELEEVATHYLRDVYEQQGIALEQACKTVSLPTLDPSSIPNMKSIEMTLNDTECTPPTHVFAIRRALDASSAGSTFPVDGLVLHPVHSIIPAIHCSSLPQLPFNNVHPPSTSGEKVHVPFVRLQLPFPEEFNPLLSYMYTRNPVKLMSRYVPHIGGEAMRAAAATGTRQGQVGVYAYELTQRMGWVAILRKVLALNGLVKNVCTLGVSDQGMWGVMDLCWEILLVALRVSVEKAKQQQQTQ
;
A
#
# COMPACT_ATOMS: atom_id res chain seq x y z
N MET A 1 -44.79 -61.79 -28.51
CA MET A 1 -43.63 -62.54 -29.04
C MET A 1 -43.04 -61.77 -30.20
N ALA A 2 -41.88 -61.14 -29.97
CA ALA A 2 -40.94 -60.63 -30.97
C ALA A 2 -39.63 -60.31 -30.22
N PRO A 3 -38.49 -60.98 -30.52
CA PRO A 3 -37.19 -60.64 -29.95
C PRO A 3 -36.30 -59.91 -30.97
N THR A 4 -35.17 -59.38 -30.48
CA THR A 4 -33.98 -58.80 -31.17
C THR A 4 -33.78 -57.31 -30.85
N ARG A 5 -32.59 -56.78 -30.57
CA ARG A 5 -31.23 -57.31 -30.49
C ARG A 5 -30.44 -56.33 -29.61
N SER A 6 -29.71 -56.84 -28.63
CA SER A 6 -28.79 -56.08 -27.79
C SER A 6 -27.46 -55.95 -28.53
N THR A 7 -26.99 -54.72 -28.75
CA THR A 7 -25.66 -54.45 -29.29
C THR A 7 -24.86 -53.68 -28.24
N LYS A 8 -23.97 -54.41 -27.55
CA LYS A 8 -22.88 -53.84 -26.76
C LYS A 8 -21.80 -53.35 -27.71
N LEU A 9 -21.41 -52.09 -27.60
CA LEU A 9 -20.20 -51.55 -28.22
C LEU A 9 -19.34 -50.88 -27.15
N ASN A 10 -18.32 -51.63 -26.73
CA ASN A 10 -17.15 -51.14 -26.01
C ASN A 10 -16.32 -50.31 -26.99
N VAL A 11 -16.10 -49.03 -26.68
CA VAL A 11 -15.03 -48.24 -27.29
C VAL A 11 -14.24 -47.58 -26.16
N LEU A 12 -13.08 -48.18 -25.89
CA LEU A 12 -11.99 -47.61 -25.10
C LEU A 12 -11.39 -46.44 -25.88
N GLY A 13 -11.92 -45.24 -25.63
CA GLY A 13 -11.36 -43.97 -26.11
C GLY A 13 -10.39 -43.38 -25.10
N ARG A 14 -9.11 -43.34 -25.49
CA ARG A 14 -7.96 -42.78 -24.76
C ARG A 14 -8.28 -41.39 -24.20
N ARG A 15 -8.00 -41.19 -22.90
CA ARG A 15 -7.93 -39.87 -22.26
C ARG A 15 -6.70 -39.11 -22.78
N PRO A 16 -6.83 -37.91 -23.38
CA PRO A 16 -5.70 -37.00 -23.47
C PRO A 16 -5.49 -36.37 -22.08
N SER A 17 -4.47 -36.83 -21.38
CA SER A 17 -3.89 -36.16 -20.21
C SER A 17 -3.16 -34.91 -20.68
N ASN A 18 -3.89 -33.83 -20.92
CA ASN A 18 -3.33 -32.50 -21.05
C ASN A 18 -3.51 -31.78 -19.71
N TYR A 19 -2.59 -32.05 -18.77
CA TYR A 19 -2.29 -31.11 -17.69
C TYR A 19 -1.60 -29.90 -18.33
N THR A 20 -2.40 -28.96 -18.82
CA THR A 20 -1.89 -27.64 -19.19
C THR A 20 -1.45 -26.96 -17.90
N ARG A 21 -0.14 -26.74 -17.77
CA ARG A 21 0.51 -25.99 -16.67
C ARG A 21 -0.25 -24.69 -16.35
N PRO A 22 -0.52 -24.38 -15.07
CA PRO A 22 -1.11 -23.10 -14.69
C PRO A 22 -0.09 -21.95 -14.78
N ALA A 23 -0.59 -20.80 -15.28
CA ALA A 23 -0.13 -19.42 -15.08
C ALA A 23 1.38 -19.10 -15.23
N VAL A 24 1.76 -18.62 -16.42
CA VAL A 24 3.10 -18.07 -16.70
C VAL A 24 3.46 -16.86 -15.82
N VAL A 25 2.49 -16.14 -15.26
CA VAL A 25 2.74 -14.97 -14.40
C VAL A 25 3.01 -15.36 -12.94
N SER A 26 2.29 -16.32 -12.36
CA SER A 26 2.66 -16.84 -11.03
C SER A 26 3.93 -17.68 -11.11
N GLU A 27 4.19 -18.38 -12.22
CA GLU A 27 5.46 -19.06 -12.42
C GLU A 27 6.61 -18.07 -12.68
N LYS A 28 6.40 -16.93 -13.34
CA LYS A 28 7.43 -15.89 -13.49
C LYS A 28 7.70 -15.19 -12.17
N VAL A 29 6.67 -14.80 -11.42
CA VAL A 29 6.85 -14.20 -10.08
C VAL A 29 7.44 -15.24 -9.12
N ALA A 30 6.98 -16.48 -9.11
CA ALA A 30 7.59 -17.55 -8.33
C ALA A 30 9.00 -17.91 -8.80
N ARG A 31 9.32 -17.85 -10.11
CA ARG A 31 10.68 -18.02 -10.65
C ARG A 31 11.57 -16.86 -10.27
N ASP A 32 11.10 -15.63 -10.35
CA ASP A 32 11.84 -14.43 -9.96
C ASP A 32 12.10 -14.50 -8.45
N ILE A 33 11.09 -14.79 -7.63
CA ILE A 33 11.20 -15.05 -6.19
C ILE A 33 12.19 -16.22 -5.90
N ALA A 34 12.09 -17.35 -6.60
CA ALA A 34 12.97 -18.51 -6.42
C ALA A 34 14.41 -18.25 -6.88
N THR A 35 14.61 -17.35 -7.84
CA THR A 35 15.95 -16.95 -8.32
C THR A 35 16.65 -16.07 -7.29
N TYR A 36 15.90 -15.26 -6.54
CA TYR A 36 16.42 -14.39 -5.48
C TYR A 36 16.49 -15.05 -4.09
N ALA A 37 15.68 -16.09 -3.82
CA ALA A 37 15.66 -16.82 -2.53
C ALA A 37 16.84 -17.78 -2.33
N ARG A 38 17.72 -17.97 -3.34
CA ARG A 38 18.96 -18.74 -3.16
C ARG A 38 19.99 -17.92 -2.38
N PRO A 39 20.54 -18.40 -1.26
CA PRO A 39 21.66 -17.76 -0.61
C PRO A 39 22.79 -17.58 -1.63
N ARG A 40 23.19 -16.33 -1.89
CA ARG A 40 24.39 -16.06 -2.69
C ARG A 40 25.58 -16.62 -1.91
N THR A 41 25.99 -17.84 -2.22
CA THR A 41 27.34 -18.30 -1.94
C THR A 41 28.27 -17.37 -2.70
N VAL A 42 28.95 -16.49 -1.98
CA VAL A 42 29.97 -15.60 -2.53
C VAL A 42 31.11 -16.48 -3.04
N SER A 43 31.02 -16.91 -4.29
CA SER A 43 32.11 -17.56 -5.01
C SER A 43 33.12 -16.47 -5.33
N ARG A 44 34.14 -16.41 -4.48
CA ARG A 44 35.25 -15.48 -4.53
C ARG A 44 36.26 -16.04 -5.53
N ASP A 45 36.12 -15.73 -6.81
CA ASP A 45 37.21 -15.92 -7.75
C ASP A 45 37.05 -15.15 -9.07
N HIS A 46 38.21 -14.76 -9.61
CA HIS A 46 38.50 -14.09 -10.90
C HIS A 46 38.67 -12.56 -10.82
N ARG A 47 39.87 -12.07 -10.48
CA ARG A 47 41.13 -12.03 -11.27
C ARG A 47 41.07 -10.97 -12.38
N VAL A 48 41.49 -9.77 -12.00
CA VAL A 48 41.71 -8.60 -12.87
C VAL A 48 42.92 -8.87 -13.75
N ASN A 49 42.71 -8.91 -15.07
CA ASN A 49 43.79 -8.87 -16.06
C ASN A 49 44.05 -7.41 -16.43
N ARG A 50 45.20 -6.88 -16.01
CA ARG A 50 45.69 -5.54 -16.37
C ARG A 50 47.13 -5.68 -16.88
N SER A 51 47.29 -5.58 -18.19
CA SER A 51 48.55 -5.36 -18.91
C SER A 51 48.24 -4.26 -19.91
N SER A 52 49.05 -3.26 -20.23
CA SER A 52 50.39 -2.77 -19.87
C SER A 52 50.50 -1.43 -20.66
N ARG A 53 51.28 -0.38 -20.35
CA ARG A 53 52.75 -0.34 -20.50
C ARG A 53 53.21 1.14 -20.59
N LEU A 54 54.30 1.48 -19.88
CA LEU A 54 55.30 2.59 -20.03
C LEU A 54 54.85 4.05 -19.69
N GLN A 55 55.64 4.91 -19.03
CA GLN A 55 57.08 4.93 -18.69
C GLN A 55 57.41 5.90 -17.53
N ARG A 56 58.49 5.57 -16.80
CA ARG A 56 59.51 6.41 -16.11
C ARG A 56 59.13 7.37 -14.96
N GLY A 57 59.90 7.22 -13.86
CA GLY A 57 60.28 8.31 -12.95
C GLY A 57 60.72 7.83 -11.57
N SER A 58 62.03 7.77 -11.33
CA SER A 58 62.75 7.46 -10.07
C SER A 58 62.23 8.22 -8.83
N ASP A 59 62.09 7.55 -7.67
CA ASP A 59 63.04 7.66 -6.54
C ASP A 59 62.65 6.82 -5.31
N ARG A 60 63.66 6.20 -4.70
CA ARG A 60 63.58 5.25 -3.57
C ARG A 60 63.89 5.93 -2.23
N GLY A 61 63.05 5.73 -1.23
CA GLY A 61 63.35 5.91 0.19
C GLY A 61 62.78 4.73 1.01
N PRO A 62 63.53 4.10 1.94
CA PRO A 62 63.09 2.88 2.61
C PRO A 62 62.40 3.20 3.94
N LEU A 63 61.08 2.96 4.04
CA LEU A 63 60.36 2.97 5.31
C LEU A 63 60.06 1.53 5.77
N LYS A 64 60.66 1.19 6.91
CA LYS A 64 60.58 -0.09 7.62
C LYS A 64 59.14 -0.33 8.09
N SER A 65 58.48 -1.32 7.50
CA SER A 65 57.13 -1.78 7.89
C SER A 65 57.20 -2.71 9.10
N ARG A 66 56.71 -2.23 10.23
CA ARG A 66 56.62 -2.94 11.51
C ARG A 66 55.30 -3.72 11.54
N ARG A 67 55.33 -5.00 11.18
CA ARG A 67 54.20 -5.93 11.34
C ARG A 67 53.88 -6.08 12.83
N ARG A 68 52.74 -5.53 13.27
CA ARG A 68 52.11 -5.91 14.55
C ARG A 68 51.14 -7.06 14.27
N LEU A 69 51.41 -8.18 14.93
CA LEU A 69 50.53 -9.34 15.03
C LEU A 69 49.25 -8.90 15.77
N ILE A 70 48.10 -9.02 15.10
CA ILE A 70 46.78 -8.83 15.71
C ILE A 70 46.34 -10.20 16.22
N THR A 71 46.33 -10.36 17.54
CA THR A 71 45.68 -11.46 18.25
C THR A 71 44.15 -11.34 18.16
N PRO A 72 43.42 -12.44 17.93
CA PRO A 72 41.97 -12.43 17.92
C PRO A 72 41.42 -12.26 19.35
N ILE A 73 40.70 -11.17 19.60
CA ILE A 73 39.92 -10.93 20.81
C ILE A 73 38.66 -11.81 20.74
N ARG A 74 38.57 -12.79 21.65
CA ARG A 74 37.32 -13.50 21.97
C ARG A 74 36.34 -12.51 22.59
N THR A 75 35.24 -12.22 21.91
CA THR A 75 34.07 -11.58 22.52
C THR A 75 33.12 -12.65 23.07
N PRO A 76 32.59 -12.50 24.29
CA PRO A 76 31.60 -13.42 24.84
C PRO A 76 30.23 -13.19 24.17
N LEU A 77 29.58 -14.29 23.77
CA LEU A 77 28.17 -14.31 23.40
C LEU A 77 27.36 -13.76 24.58
N HIS A 78 26.79 -12.58 24.41
CA HIS A 78 25.78 -12.04 25.30
C HIS A 78 24.40 -12.40 24.73
N ASN A 79 23.66 -13.22 25.48
CA ASN A 79 22.26 -13.50 25.26
C ASN A 79 21.49 -12.19 25.12
N HIS A 80 20.89 -11.96 23.95
CA HIS A 80 19.94 -10.88 23.79
C HIS A 80 18.60 -11.32 24.37
N ALA A 81 18.35 -10.81 25.58
CA ALA A 81 17.11 -10.92 26.31
C ALA A 81 15.94 -10.43 25.45
N GLN A 82 14.82 -11.13 25.62
CA GLN A 82 13.49 -10.74 25.21
C GLN A 82 13.26 -9.26 25.55
N GLN A 83 13.12 -8.41 24.52
CA GLN A 83 12.61 -7.06 24.72
C GLN A 83 11.13 -7.19 25.02
N SER A 84 10.79 -7.05 26.30
CA SER A 84 9.43 -6.85 26.77
C SER A 84 8.79 -5.71 26.00
N THR A 85 7.69 -6.00 25.33
CA THR A 85 6.82 -5.04 24.65
C THR A 85 6.24 -4.10 25.71
N THR A 86 6.91 -2.97 25.95
CA THR A 86 6.39 -1.91 26.80
C THR A 86 5.09 -1.40 26.16
N GLN A 87 3.96 -1.63 26.83
CA GLN A 87 2.70 -0.98 26.48
C GLN A 87 2.93 0.53 26.57
N LEU A 88 2.99 1.22 25.42
CA LEU A 88 3.07 2.67 25.37
C LEU A 88 1.78 3.22 25.99
N SER A 89 1.88 3.67 27.24
CA SER A 89 0.88 4.53 27.87
C SER A 89 0.75 5.79 27.01
N SER A 90 -0.42 5.97 26.42
CA SER A 90 -0.74 7.12 25.58
C SER A 90 -0.72 8.39 26.43
N VAL A 91 0.38 9.16 26.37
CA VAL A 91 0.37 10.54 26.84
C VAL A 91 -0.62 11.27 25.95
N SER A 92 -1.81 11.52 26.49
CA SER A 92 -2.91 12.19 25.82
C SER A 92 -2.55 13.66 25.64
N GLU A 93 -1.91 14.00 24.53
CA GLU A 93 -1.72 15.40 24.14
C GLU A 93 -3.07 16.08 23.94
N ALA A 94 -3.20 17.31 24.44
CA ALA A 94 -4.43 18.07 24.35
C ALA A 94 -4.79 18.37 22.87
N PRO A 95 -6.08 18.28 22.50
CA PRO A 95 -6.53 18.63 21.16
C PRO A 95 -6.25 20.12 20.86
N VAL A 96 -5.89 20.41 19.61
CA VAL A 96 -5.75 21.78 19.10
C VAL A 96 -7.14 22.31 18.74
N GLU A 97 -7.54 23.39 19.41
CA GLU A 97 -8.80 24.08 19.11
C GLU A 97 -8.56 25.21 18.11
N PHE A 98 -9.37 25.23 17.05
CA PHE A 98 -9.40 26.29 16.05
C PHE A 98 -10.73 27.02 16.13
N ILE A 99 -10.68 28.35 16.24
CA ILE A 99 -11.85 29.22 16.13
C ILE A 99 -11.89 29.73 14.68
N LEU A 100 -12.79 29.19 13.88
CA LEU A 100 -12.94 29.56 12.47
C LEU A 100 -13.51 30.99 12.33
N PRO A 101 -13.36 31.64 11.16
CA PRO A 101 -13.96 32.96 10.90
C PRO A 101 -15.49 33.01 11.02
N SER A 102 -16.16 31.85 10.98
CA SER A 102 -17.60 31.70 11.25
C SER A 102 -17.96 31.61 12.74
N ALA A 103 -17.01 31.88 13.64
CA ALA A 103 -17.10 31.62 15.08
C ALA A 103 -17.32 30.14 15.48
N GLN A 104 -17.30 29.21 14.52
CA GLN A 104 -17.38 27.77 14.80
C GLN A 104 -16.05 27.27 15.39
N LYS A 105 -16.14 26.51 16.46
CA LYS A 105 -15.00 25.83 17.10
C LYS A 105 -14.80 24.46 16.47
N VAL A 106 -13.59 24.17 16.01
CA VAL A 106 -13.18 22.85 15.52
C VAL A 106 -12.06 22.32 16.39
N LYS A 107 -12.23 21.12 16.94
CA LYS A 107 -11.19 20.44 17.72
C LYS A 107 -10.53 19.37 16.85
N LEU A 108 -9.21 19.47 16.68
CA LEU A 108 -8.41 18.53 15.93
C LEU A 108 -7.33 17.95 16.85
N PRO A 109 -6.96 16.67 16.71
CA PRO A 109 -5.88 16.13 17.52
C PRO A 109 -4.54 16.77 17.14
N SER A 110 -3.67 17.02 18.12
CA SER A 110 -2.32 17.57 17.86
C SER A 110 -1.48 16.62 17.03
N LYS A 111 -1.64 15.31 17.27
CA LYS A 111 -0.97 14.21 16.58
C LYS A 111 -1.98 13.21 16.06
N LEU A 112 -1.61 12.49 15.00
CA LEU A 112 -2.47 11.45 14.45
C LEU A 112 -2.63 10.29 15.43
N PRO A 113 -3.85 9.76 15.63
CA PRO A 113 -4.06 8.59 16.46
C PRO A 113 -3.42 7.36 15.81
N ARG A 114 -2.64 6.61 16.59
CA ARG A 114 -1.89 5.43 16.15
C ARG A 114 -2.51 4.15 16.68
N ILE A 115 -3.75 3.89 16.30
CA ILE A 115 -4.49 2.70 16.76
C ILE A 115 -4.03 1.49 15.95
N ASN A 116 -3.71 0.38 16.62
CA ASN A 116 -3.30 -0.90 16.01
C ASN A 116 -2.02 -0.87 15.17
N ILE A 117 -1.14 0.12 15.36
CA ILE A 117 0.17 0.12 14.69
C ILE A 117 1.01 -1.06 15.20
N GLY A 118 1.60 -1.82 14.27
CA GLY A 118 2.51 -2.91 14.60
C GLY A 118 1.85 -4.28 14.73
N LYS A 119 0.53 -4.41 14.56
CA LYS A 119 -0.07 -5.74 14.42
C LYS A 119 0.49 -6.39 13.14
N PRO A 120 1.17 -7.54 13.24
CA PRO A 120 1.70 -8.22 12.06
C PRO A 120 0.53 -8.65 11.18
N VAL A 121 0.75 -8.63 9.87
CA VAL A 121 -0.22 -9.16 8.91
C VAL A 121 -0.31 -10.68 9.11
N PRO A 122 -1.50 -11.22 9.40
CA PRO A 122 -1.66 -12.65 9.61
C PRO A 122 -1.25 -13.44 8.37
N ARG A 123 -0.47 -14.50 8.54
CA ARG A 123 0.11 -15.24 7.43
C ARG A 123 -0.98 -15.95 6.63
N GLU A 124 -1.98 -16.47 7.32
CA GLU A 124 -3.18 -17.11 6.79
C GLU A 124 -3.94 -16.24 5.78
N ASN A 125 -3.88 -14.91 5.90
CA ASN A 125 -4.51 -13.99 4.94
C ASN A 125 -3.77 -14.00 3.60
N ILE A 126 -2.44 -14.11 3.63
CA ILE A 126 -1.61 -14.19 2.41
C ILE A 126 -1.81 -15.57 1.76
N LEU A 127 -1.79 -16.65 2.55
CA LEU A 127 -1.96 -18.01 2.03
C LEU A 127 -3.36 -18.27 1.48
N ALA A 128 -4.38 -17.58 1.99
CA ALA A 128 -5.73 -17.67 1.45
C ALA A 128 -5.83 -17.21 -0.01
N VAL A 129 -5.01 -16.24 -0.40
CA VAL A 129 -5.07 -15.64 -1.75
C VAL A 129 -3.95 -16.10 -2.66
N ALA A 130 -2.82 -16.55 -2.09
CA ALA A 130 -1.65 -17.03 -2.82
C ALA A 130 -0.94 -18.14 -2.01
N PRO A 131 -1.48 -19.37 -2.00
CA PRO A 131 -0.93 -20.50 -1.26
C PRO A 131 0.54 -20.80 -1.61
N GLU A 132 0.93 -20.54 -2.86
CA GLU A 132 2.29 -20.77 -3.37
C GLU A 132 3.36 -19.89 -2.69
N LEU A 133 2.96 -18.88 -1.92
CA LEU A 133 3.87 -17.97 -1.22
C LEU A 133 4.20 -18.41 0.21
N GLU A 134 3.89 -19.65 0.61
CA GLU A 134 4.02 -20.18 1.98
C GLU A 134 5.36 -19.88 2.68
N GLU A 135 6.46 -19.95 1.95
CA GLU A 135 7.81 -19.75 2.51
C GLU A 135 8.34 -18.31 2.34
N VAL A 136 7.60 -17.44 1.65
CA VAL A 136 8.08 -16.10 1.27
C VAL A 136 7.72 -15.05 2.33
N ALA A 137 8.73 -14.47 2.98
CA ALA A 137 8.50 -13.48 4.04
C ALA A 137 7.68 -12.27 3.56
N THR A 138 6.74 -11.79 4.40
CA THR A 138 5.80 -10.70 4.04
C THR A 138 6.49 -9.41 3.63
N HIS A 139 7.62 -9.05 4.24
CA HIS A 139 8.35 -7.83 3.87
C HIS A 139 8.92 -7.93 2.44
N TYR A 140 9.45 -9.09 2.07
CA TYR A 140 9.96 -9.34 0.73
C TYR A 140 8.85 -9.28 -0.32
N LEU A 141 7.65 -9.80 0.00
CA LEU A 141 6.48 -9.67 -0.89
C LEU A 141 6.15 -8.19 -1.15
N ARG A 142 6.18 -7.33 -0.13
CA ARG A 142 5.92 -5.89 -0.31
C ARG A 142 6.92 -5.26 -1.26
N ASP A 143 8.21 -5.58 -1.13
CA ASP A 143 9.26 -5.03 -1.99
C ASP A 143 9.11 -5.51 -3.45
N VAL A 144 8.71 -6.77 -3.66
CA VAL A 144 8.45 -7.32 -5.01
C VAL A 144 7.21 -6.69 -5.64
N TYR A 145 6.11 -6.58 -4.90
CA TYR A 145 4.88 -5.99 -5.41
C TYR A 145 4.96 -4.47 -5.58
N GLU A 146 5.82 -3.77 -4.84
CA GLU A 146 6.11 -2.35 -5.05
C GLU A 146 6.69 -2.11 -6.46
N GLN A 147 7.60 -2.98 -6.93
CA GLN A 147 8.19 -2.88 -8.27
C GLN A 147 7.16 -3.08 -9.39
N GLN A 148 6.15 -3.92 -9.14
CA GLN A 148 5.06 -4.21 -10.09
C GLN A 148 3.83 -3.31 -9.88
N GLY A 149 3.82 -2.54 -8.80
CA GLY A 149 2.63 -1.90 -8.27
C GLY A 149 1.99 -0.92 -9.22
N ILE A 150 2.79 -0.17 -9.99
CA ILE A 150 2.28 0.76 -11.01
C ILE A 150 1.49 -0.01 -12.07
N ALA A 151 2.04 -1.10 -12.62
CA ALA A 151 1.36 -1.89 -13.64
C ALA A 151 0.07 -2.52 -13.11
N LEU A 152 0.11 -3.08 -11.89
CA LEU A 152 -1.07 -3.67 -11.25
C LEU A 152 -2.15 -2.63 -10.93
N GLU A 153 -1.77 -1.42 -10.49
CA GLU A 153 -2.72 -0.32 -10.27
C GLU A 153 -3.39 0.11 -11.60
N GLN A 154 -2.63 0.14 -12.71
CA GLN A 154 -3.18 0.46 -14.03
C GLN A 154 -4.14 -0.61 -14.53
N ALA A 155 -3.82 -1.89 -14.34
CA ALA A 155 -4.72 -2.99 -14.70
C ALA A 155 -6.09 -2.88 -14.00
N CYS A 156 -6.14 -2.36 -12.76
CA CYS A 156 -7.41 -2.11 -12.07
C CYS A 156 -8.26 -1.00 -12.72
N LYS A 157 -7.66 -0.13 -13.53
CA LYS A 157 -8.34 0.99 -14.22
C LYS A 157 -8.79 0.63 -15.62
N THR A 158 -8.27 -0.45 -16.21
CA THR A 158 -8.65 -0.89 -17.56
C THR A 158 -9.88 -1.77 -17.56
N VAL A 159 -10.29 -2.35 -16.42
CA VAL A 159 -11.49 -3.19 -16.33
C VAL A 159 -12.78 -2.37 -16.28
N SER A 160 -13.88 -2.97 -16.73
CA SER A 160 -15.23 -2.40 -16.60
C SER A 160 -16.09 -3.25 -15.68
N LEU A 161 -16.84 -2.58 -14.80
CA LEU A 161 -17.78 -3.22 -13.89
C LEU A 161 -19.22 -2.91 -14.32
N PRO A 162 -20.17 -3.85 -14.15
CA PRO A 162 -21.56 -3.63 -14.44
C PRO A 162 -22.18 -2.65 -13.43
N THR A 163 -23.22 -1.94 -13.87
CA THR A 163 -24.13 -1.26 -12.95
C THR A 163 -24.85 -2.30 -12.11
N LEU A 164 -24.81 -2.16 -10.79
CA LEU A 164 -25.44 -3.10 -9.87
C LEU A 164 -26.90 -2.70 -9.60
N ASP A 165 -27.78 -3.70 -9.60
CA ASP A 165 -29.12 -3.54 -9.02
C ASP A 165 -29.00 -3.52 -7.48
N PRO A 166 -29.45 -2.45 -6.81
CA PRO A 166 -29.40 -2.35 -5.36
C PRO A 166 -29.97 -3.56 -4.60
N SER A 167 -31.00 -4.20 -5.16
CA SER A 167 -31.69 -5.33 -4.53
C SER A 167 -30.80 -6.59 -4.43
N SER A 168 -29.82 -6.72 -5.32
CA SER A 168 -28.95 -7.90 -5.44
C SER A 168 -27.74 -7.87 -4.50
N ILE A 169 -27.33 -6.68 -4.06
CA ILE A 169 -26.07 -6.44 -3.35
C ILE A 169 -25.96 -7.18 -2.00
N PRO A 170 -27.02 -7.28 -1.16
CA PRO A 170 -26.92 -7.95 0.14
C PRO A 170 -26.51 -9.42 0.07
N ASN A 171 -26.82 -10.11 -1.03
CA ASN A 171 -26.55 -11.55 -1.19
C ASN A 171 -25.47 -11.84 -2.24
N MET A 172 -24.88 -10.81 -2.84
CA MET A 172 -23.89 -10.95 -3.91
C MET A 172 -22.57 -11.53 -3.36
N LYS A 173 -22.12 -12.64 -3.96
CA LYS A 173 -20.84 -13.29 -3.66
C LYS A 173 -19.79 -13.11 -4.75
N SER A 174 -20.23 -12.89 -5.99
CA SER A 174 -19.38 -12.68 -7.16
C SER A 174 -19.98 -11.61 -8.06
N ILE A 175 -19.13 -10.91 -8.81
CA ILE A 175 -19.50 -9.88 -9.77
C ILE A 175 -18.84 -10.18 -11.11
N GLU A 176 -19.56 -9.94 -12.20
CA GLU A 176 -19.00 -9.97 -13.55
C GLU A 176 -18.08 -8.75 -13.74
N MET A 177 -16.92 -8.95 -14.35
CA MET A 177 -15.97 -7.90 -14.67
C MET A 177 -15.47 -8.12 -16.10
N THR A 178 -15.48 -7.06 -16.89
CA THR A 178 -14.99 -7.09 -18.28
C THR A 178 -13.51 -6.69 -18.31
N LEU A 179 -12.68 -7.57 -18.87
CA LEU A 179 -11.24 -7.37 -19.01
C LEU A 179 -10.94 -6.79 -20.39
N ASN A 180 -10.45 -5.55 -20.44
CA ASN A 180 -10.22 -4.86 -21.71
C ASN A 180 -8.75 -4.93 -22.18
N ASP A 181 -7.83 -5.32 -21.30
CA ASP A 181 -6.38 -5.38 -21.57
C ASP A 181 -5.87 -6.82 -21.44
N THR A 182 -5.30 -7.35 -22.52
CA THR A 182 -4.77 -8.73 -22.61
C THR A 182 -3.35 -8.87 -22.09
N GLU A 183 -2.61 -7.77 -21.97
CA GLU A 183 -1.20 -7.78 -21.57
C GLU A 183 -1.03 -7.61 -20.06
N CYS A 184 -2.07 -7.14 -19.37
CA CYS A 184 -2.05 -6.88 -17.95
C CYS A 184 -2.49 -8.08 -17.10
N THR A 185 -1.94 -8.18 -15.90
CA THR A 185 -2.47 -9.10 -14.87
C THR A 185 -3.82 -8.56 -14.39
N PRO A 186 -4.92 -9.33 -14.52
CA PRO A 186 -6.24 -8.83 -14.16
C PRO A 186 -6.42 -8.78 -12.63
N PRO A 187 -7.21 -7.83 -12.11
CA PRO A 187 -7.60 -7.83 -10.71
C PRO A 187 -8.42 -9.09 -10.38
N THR A 188 -8.19 -9.65 -9.19
CA THR A 188 -8.77 -10.92 -8.79
C THR A 188 -10.07 -10.77 -8.01
N HIS A 189 -10.36 -9.57 -7.51
CA HIS A 189 -11.49 -9.28 -6.63
C HIS A 189 -12.08 -7.91 -6.93
N VAL A 190 -13.31 -7.69 -6.48
CA VAL A 190 -13.92 -6.35 -6.40
C VAL A 190 -14.30 -6.07 -4.95
N PHE A 191 -13.75 -4.98 -4.41
CA PHE A 191 -14.12 -4.46 -3.11
C PHE A 191 -15.30 -3.52 -3.26
N ALA A 192 -16.37 -3.81 -2.53
CA ALA A 192 -17.57 -3.00 -2.44
C ALA A 192 -17.53 -2.24 -1.11
N ILE A 193 -17.14 -0.97 -1.18
CA ILE A 193 -16.82 -0.15 -0.02
C ILE A 193 -17.96 0.79 0.27
N ARG A 194 -18.37 0.79 1.53
CA ARG A 194 -19.37 1.75 2.02
C ARG A 194 -18.93 2.40 3.31
N ARG A 195 -19.62 3.49 3.64
CA ARG A 195 -19.45 4.16 4.93
C ARG A 195 -19.95 3.25 6.04
N ALA A 196 -19.14 3.09 7.08
CA ALA A 196 -19.61 2.51 8.34
C ALA A 196 -20.70 3.44 8.91
N LEU A 197 -21.89 2.91 9.09
CA LEU A 197 -22.98 3.62 9.76
C LEU A 197 -22.84 3.42 11.26
N ASP A 198 -23.24 4.42 12.05
CA ASP A 198 -23.26 4.29 13.50
C ASP A 198 -24.15 3.10 13.91
N ALA A 199 -23.76 2.39 14.96
CA ALA A 199 -24.38 1.13 15.39
C ALA A 199 -25.90 1.24 15.65
N SER A 200 -26.41 2.46 15.87
CA SER A 200 -27.83 2.77 16.03
C SER A 200 -28.67 2.49 14.76
N SER A 201 -28.04 2.36 13.60
CA SER A 201 -28.69 2.08 12.31
C SER A 201 -28.59 0.61 11.89
N ALA A 202 -28.38 -0.31 12.84
CA ALA A 202 -28.15 -1.75 12.59
C ALA A 202 -29.34 -2.54 11.98
N GLY A 203 -30.38 -1.86 11.48
CA GLY A 203 -31.52 -2.45 10.79
C GLY A 203 -31.20 -2.96 9.38
N SER A 204 -30.64 -4.16 9.31
CA SER A 204 -30.74 -5.23 8.28
C SER A 204 -30.61 -4.99 6.77
N THR A 205 -30.36 -3.79 6.23
CA THR A 205 -30.06 -3.66 4.80
C THR A 205 -28.74 -2.93 4.59
N PHE A 206 -27.97 -3.39 3.60
CA PHE A 206 -26.74 -2.72 3.16
C PHE A 206 -27.21 -1.64 2.17
N PRO A 207 -27.41 -0.37 2.59
CA PRO A 207 -27.91 0.65 1.68
C PRO A 207 -26.90 0.82 0.55
N VAL A 208 -27.44 0.99 -0.65
CA VAL A 208 -26.65 1.03 -1.88
C VAL A 208 -26.15 2.43 -2.18
N ASP A 209 -26.78 3.42 -1.57
CA ASP A 209 -26.34 4.81 -1.61
C ASP A 209 -24.92 4.93 -1.03
N GLY A 210 -24.02 5.46 -1.85
CA GLY A 210 -22.61 5.65 -1.48
C GLY A 210 -21.75 4.39 -1.54
N LEU A 211 -22.21 3.32 -2.19
CA LEU A 211 -21.37 2.16 -2.50
C LEU A 211 -20.36 2.51 -3.61
N VAL A 212 -19.08 2.26 -3.35
CA VAL A 212 -18.00 2.44 -4.34
C VAL A 212 -17.33 1.09 -4.62
N LEU A 213 -17.20 0.73 -5.89
CA LEU A 213 -16.57 -0.51 -6.31
C LEU A 213 -15.10 -0.26 -6.71
N HIS A 214 -14.21 -1.11 -6.21
CA HIS A 214 -12.79 -1.07 -6.50
C HIS A 214 -12.30 -2.44 -6.94
N PRO A 215 -11.95 -2.62 -8.23
CA PRO A 215 -11.17 -3.78 -8.66
C PRO A 215 -9.83 -3.80 -7.94
N VAL A 216 -9.44 -4.97 -7.41
CA VAL A 216 -8.19 -5.13 -6.65
C VAL A 216 -7.51 -6.48 -6.93
N HIS A 217 -6.18 -6.48 -6.89
CA HIS A 217 -5.40 -7.69 -6.73
C HIS A 217 -5.38 -8.03 -5.25
N SER A 218 -6.06 -9.11 -4.84
CA SER A 218 -6.24 -9.47 -3.42
C SER A 218 -4.94 -9.61 -2.63
N ILE A 219 -3.84 -9.96 -3.29
CA ILE A 219 -2.52 -10.07 -2.65
C ILE A 219 -2.05 -8.73 -2.05
N ILE A 220 -2.38 -7.60 -2.67
CA ILE A 220 -1.94 -6.27 -2.22
C ILE A 220 -2.54 -5.92 -0.85
N PRO A 221 -3.86 -5.89 -0.63
CA PRO A 221 -4.38 -5.68 0.71
C PRO A 221 -4.03 -6.84 1.66
N ALA A 222 -3.90 -8.08 1.18
CA ALA A 222 -3.52 -9.22 2.03
C ALA A 222 -2.11 -9.09 2.63
N ILE A 223 -1.14 -8.47 1.94
CA ILE A 223 0.22 -8.24 2.48
C ILE A 223 0.34 -6.94 3.30
N HIS A 224 -0.62 -6.03 3.20
CA HIS A 224 -0.58 -4.71 3.87
C HIS A 224 -1.51 -4.60 5.10
N CYS A 225 -2.65 -5.28 5.11
CA CYS A 225 -3.73 -5.09 6.08
C CYS A 225 -3.81 -6.24 7.09
N SER A 226 -3.66 -5.94 8.39
CA SER A 226 -3.74 -6.94 9.47
C SER A 226 -5.15 -7.17 10.05
N SER A 227 -6.11 -6.36 9.63
CA SER A 227 -7.52 -6.43 10.07
C SER A 227 -8.50 -6.70 8.92
N LEU A 228 -7.98 -7.05 7.74
CA LEU A 228 -8.82 -7.43 6.61
C LEU A 228 -9.46 -8.81 6.89
N PRO A 229 -10.74 -9.04 6.53
CA PRO A 229 -11.27 -10.40 6.50
C PRO A 229 -10.45 -11.26 5.55
N GLN A 230 -10.36 -12.55 5.85
CA GLN A 230 -9.71 -13.50 4.96
C GLN A 230 -10.43 -13.49 3.60
N LEU A 231 -9.68 -13.23 2.54
CA LEU A 231 -10.22 -13.15 1.19
C LEU A 231 -10.24 -14.54 0.56
N PRO A 232 -11.29 -14.89 -0.21
CA PRO A 232 -11.33 -16.17 -0.90
C PRO A 232 -10.25 -16.26 -1.97
N PHE A 233 -9.75 -17.47 -2.22
CA PHE A 233 -8.87 -17.73 -3.35
C PHE A 233 -9.64 -17.50 -4.66
N ASN A 234 -9.01 -16.83 -5.63
CA ASN A 234 -9.54 -16.70 -6.98
C ASN A 234 -8.43 -16.68 -8.01
N ASN A 235 -8.47 -17.62 -8.95
CA ASN A 235 -7.48 -17.76 -10.01
C ASN A 235 -8.04 -17.18 -11.31
N VAL A 236 -7.85 -15.88 -11.51
CA VAL A 236 -8.22 -15.21 -12.76
C VAL A 236 -7.01 -15.26 -13.69
N HIS A 237 -7.20 -15.81 -14.89
CA HIS A 237 -6.19 -15.82 -15.92
C HIS A 237 -6.24 -14.53 -16.75
N PRO A 238 -5.11 -14.08 -17.32
CA PRO A 238 -5.12 -13.01 -18.31
C PRO A 238 -6.10 -13.34 -19.44
N PRO A 239 -6.87 -12.36 -19.94
CA PRO A 239 -7.89 -12.64 -20.93
C PRO A 239 -7.22 -13.01 -22.26
N SER A 240 -7.82 -13.95 -22.98
CA SER A 240 -7.36 -14.32 -24.33
C SER A 240 -7.76 -13.27 -25.37
N THR A 241 -8.83 -12.52 -25.09
CA THR A 241 -9.38 -11.48 -25.97
C THR A 241 -9.86 -10.27 -25.17
N SER A 242 -9.69 -9.07 -25.70
CA SER A 242 -10.26 -7.85 -25.11
C SER A 242 -11.80 -7.96 -25.05
N GLY A 243 -12.39 -7.57 -23.93
CA GLY A 243 -13.82 -7.68 -23.66
C GLY A 243 -14.24 -9.00 -23.01
N GLU A 244 -13.30 -9.89 -22.68
CA GLU A 244 -13.59 -11.14 -21.97
C GLU A 244 -14.19 -10.84 -20.59
N LYS A 245 -15.28 -11.53 -20.28
CA LYS A 245 -16.01 -11.40 -19.02
C LYS A 245 -15.57 -12.48 -18.06
N VAL A 246 -15.18 -12.07 -16.86
CA VAL A 246 -14.80 -12.98 -15.77
C VAL A 246 -15.65 -12.72 -14.53
N HIS A 247 -15.92 -13.75 -13.76
CA HIS A 247 -16.54 -13.59 -12.44
C HIS A 247 -15.47 -13.56 -11.36
N VAL A 248 -15.51 -12.54 -10.51
CA VAL A 248 -14.58 -12.37 -9.39
C VAL A 248 -15.34 -12.22 -8.07
N PRO A 249 -14.74 -12.62 -6.93
CA PRO A 249 -15.37 -12.44 -5.63
C PRO A 249 -15.72 -10.99 -5.34
N PHE A 250 -16.91 -10.81 -4.77
CA PHE A 250 -17.46 -9.54 -4.34
C PHE A 250 -17.27 -9.40 -2.82
N VAL A 251 -16.32 -8.56 -2.41
CA VAL A 251 -15.91 -8.42 -1.00
C VAL A 251 -16.44 -7.11 -0.45
N ARG A 252 -17.29 -7.20 0.56
CA ARG A 252 -17.91 -6.03 1.20
C ARG A 252 -17.02 -5.53 2.33
N LEU A 253 -16.67 -4.25 2.27
CA LEU A 253 -15.90 -3.58 3.32
C LEU A 253 -16.66 -2.36 3.82
N GLN A 254 -16.62 -2.16 5.14
CA GLN A 254 -17.11 -0.94 5.78
C GLN A 254 -15.92 -0.13 6.23
N LEU A 255 -15.83 1.10 5.73
CA LEU A 255 -14.77 2.03 6.09
C LEU A 255 -15.37 3.30 6.67
N PRO A 256 -14.69 3.94 7.64
CA PRO A 256 -15.15 5.22 8.16
C PRO A 256 -15.24 6.32 7.09
N PHE A 257 -14.32 6.34 6.11
CA PHE A 257 -14.26 7.34 5.04
C PHE A 257 -14.01 6.69 3.66
N PRO A 258 -15.03 6.12 3.00
CA PRO A 258 -14.88 5.41 1.72
C PRO A 258 -14.11 6.20 0.65
N GLU A 259 -14.31 7.52 0.60
CA GLU A 259 -13.67 8.44 -0.34
C GLU A 259 -12.13 8.44 -0.25
N GLU A 260 -11.58 8.08 0.90
CA GLU A 260 -10.13 7.99 1.14
C GLU A 260 -9.57 6.58 0.94
N PHE A 261 -10.39 5.61 0.51
CA PHE A 261 -9.88 4.27 0.21
C PHE A 261 -9.03 4.24 -1.06
N ASN A 262 -9.42 4.95 -2.12
CA ASN A 262 -8.65 4.92 -3.37
C ASN A 262 -7.22 5.48 -3.22
N PRO A 263 -7.00 6.63 -2.55
CA PRO A 263 -5.64 7.08 -2.21
C PRO A 263 -4.84 6.05 -1.39
N LEU A 264 -5.49 5.41 -0.41
CA LEU A 264 -4.88 4.36 0.41
C LEU A 264 -4.46 3.16 -0.45
N LEU A 265 -5.36 2.66 -1.29
CA LEU A 265 -5.12 1.56 -2.20
C LEU A 265 -3.99 1.89 -3.19
N SER A 266 -3.99 3.09 -3.77
CA SER A 266 -2.91 3.52 -4.66
C SER A 266 -1.55 3.57 -3.96
N TYR A 267 -1.51 3.97 -2.69
CA TYR A 267 -0.27 3.87 -1.93
C TYR A 267 0.11 2.41 -1.66
N MET A 268 -0.82 1.52 -1.32
CA MET A 268 -0.50 0.10 -1.10
C MET A 268 0.11 -0.56 -2.35
N TYR A 269 -0.34 -0.18 -3.55
CA TYR A 269 0.30 -0.61 -4.80
C TYR A 269 1.71 -0.01 -4.96
N THR A 270 1.82 1.32 -4.88
CA THR A 270 3.02 2.02 -5.37
C THR A 270 4.06 2.32 -4.30
N ARG A 271 3.67 2.23 -3.02
CA ARG A 271 4.37 2.70 -1.82
C ARG A 271 5.00 4.09 -1.97
N ASN A 272 4.46 4.92 -2.86
CA ASN A 272 5.08 6.18 -3.24
C ASN A 272 4.72 7.30 -2.24
N PRO A 273 5.66 7.73 -1.38
CA PRO A 273 5.40 8.75 -0.37
C PRO A 273 5.10 10.12 -0.98
N VAL A 274 5.72 10.43 -2.12
CA VAL A 274 5.54 11.71 -2.81
C VAL A 274 4.13 11.81 -3.41
N LYS A 275 3.63 10.73 -4.01
CA LYS A 275 2.27 10.65 -4.55
C LYS A 275 1.24 10.82 -3.43
N LEU A 276 1.44 10.17 -2.28
CA LEU A 276 0.57 10.34 -1.12
C LEU A 276 0.63 11.76 -0.55
N MET A 277 1.82 12.33 -0.39
CA MET A 277 1.99 13.69 0.12
C MET A 277 1.31 14.72 -0.80
N SER A 278 1.52 14.62 -2.12
CA SER A 278 0.96 15.57 -3.10
C SER A 278 -0.57 15.58 -3.15
N ARG A 279 -1.23 14.52 -2.68
CA ARG A 279 -2.69 14.46 -2.53
C ARG A 279 -3.20 15.43 -1.45
N TYR A 280 -2.51 15.52 -0.32
CA TYR A 280 -2.94 16.29 0.85
C TYR A 280 -2.28 17.66 0.95
N VAL A 281 -1.02 17.76 0.51
CA VAL A 281 -0.26 19.01 0.41
C VAL A 281 0.06 19.26 -1.06
N PRO A 282 -0.95 19.65 -1.87
CA PRO A 282 -0.76 19.82 -3.30
C PRO A 282 0.10 21.07 -3.59
N HIS A 283 0.65 21.11 -4.81
CA HIS A 283 1.28 22.31 -5.38
C HIS A 283 2.52 22.83 -4.65
N ILE A 284 3.27 21.97 -3.98
CA ILE A 284 4.62 22.33 -3.53
C ILE A 284 5.49 22.49 -4.77
N GLY A 285 5.78 23.73 -5.15
CA GLY A 285 6.68 24.04 -6.26
C GLY A 285 8.11 23.57 -5.98
N GLY A 286 8.91 23.34 -7.03
CA GLY A 286 10.31 22.94 -6.88
C GLY A 286 11.15 23.96 -6.11
N GLU A 287 10.76 25.24 -6.11
CA GLU A 287 11.36 26.26 -5.25
C GLU A 287 11.05 26.05 -3.77
N ALA A 288 9.79 25.81 -3.40
CA ALA A 288 9.41 25.51 -2.02
C ALA A 288 10.10 24.23 -1.53
N MET A 289 10.27 23.21 -2.37
CA MET A 289 11.06 22.02 -2.02
C MET A 289 12.53 22.35 -1.76
N ARG A 290 13.17 23.17 -2.61
CA ARG A 290 14.56 23.60 -2.41
C ARG A 290 14.72 24.44 -1.14
N ALA A 291 13.79 25.38 -0.90
CA ALA A 291 13.79 26.20 0.31
C ALA A 291 13.60 25.34 1.57
N ALA A 292 12.65 24.41 1.55
CA ALA A 292 12.43 23.46 2.63
C ALA A 292 13.69 22.62 2.90
N ALA A 293 14.35 22.12 1.85
CA ALA A 293 15.62 21.39 1.98
C ALA A 293 16.73 22.26 2.60
N ALA A 294 16.83 23.53 2.20
CA ALA A 294 17.82 24.47 2.71
C ALA A 294 17.67 24.77 4.21
N THR A 295 16.46 24.63 4.78
CA THR A 295 16.25 24.83 6.23
C THR A 295 16.99 23.82 7.10
N GLY A 296 17.33 22.64 6.56
CA GLY A 296 18.02 21.56 7.28
C GLY A 296 17.25 20.97 8.48
N THR A 297 16.03 21.43 8.75
CA THR A 297 15.24 21.03 9.93
C THR A 297 13.81 20.71 9.55
N ARG A 298 13.20 19.73 10.23
CA ARG A 298 11.78 19.36 10.03
C ARG A 298 10.85 20.57 10.25
N GLN A 299 11.09 21.33 11.31
CA GLN A 299 10.28 22.52 11.63
C GLN A 299 10.35 23.58 10.52
N GLY A 300 11.54 23.81 9.97
CA GLY A 300 11.72 24.72 8.83
C GLY A 300 10.99 24.24 7.58
N GLN A 301 11.08 22.94 7.26
CA GLN A 301 10.34 22.33 6.14
C GLN A 301 8.83 22.49 6.29
N VAL A 302 8.29 22.20 7.49
CA VAL A 302 6.86 22.37 7.80
C VAL A 302 6.43 23.83 7.60
N GLY A 303 7.24 24.78 8.09
CA GLY A 303 6.97 26.21 7.94
C GLY A 303 6.92 26.66 6.48
N VAL A 304 7.90 26.26 5.67
CA VAL A 304 7.97 26.59 4.24
C VAL A 304 6.76 26.05 3.48
N TYR A 305 6.43 24.76 3.68
CA TYR A 305 5.29 24.15 3.00
C TYR A 305 3.95 24.72 3.46
N ALA A 306 3.79 24.98 4.76
CA ALA A 306 2.58 25.58 5.30
C ALA A 306 2.36 26.99 4.72
N TYR A 307 3.42 27.80 4.66
CA TYR A 307 3.37 29.13 4.06
C TYR A 307 2.93 29.06 2.59
N GLU A 308 3.59 28.21 1.79
CA GLU A 308 3.24 28.04 0.37
C GLU A 308 1.77 27.62 0.18
N LEU A 309 1.28 26.72 1.04
CA LEU A 309 -0.10 26.28 1.01
C LEU A 309 -1.07 27.44 1.30
N THR A 310 -0.75 28.31 2.26
CA THR A 310 -1.59 29.47 2.62
C THR A 310 -1.64 30.55 1.53
N GLN A 311 -0.64 30.62 0.64
CA GLN A 311 -0.66 31.53 -0.51
C GLN A 311 -1.61 31.05 -1.61
N ARG A 312 -1.79 29.73 -1.75
CA ARG A 312 -2.57 29.12 -2.83
C ARG A 312 -3.98 28.72 -2.42
N MET A 313 -4.20 28.47 -1.13
CA MET A 313 -5.45 27.91 -0.61
C MET A 313 -6.00 28.76 0.53
N GLY A 314 -7.30 29.04 0.47
CA GLY A 314 -8.04 29.60 1.60
C GLY A 314 -8.23 28.59 2.73
N TRP A 315 -8.54 29.08 3.93
CA TRP A 315 -8.69 28.25 5.14
C TRP A 315 -9.71 27.11 4.98
N VAL A 316 -10.82 27.33 4.25
CA VAL A 316 -11.84 26.29 4.00
C VAL A 316 -11.25 25.11 3.22
N ALA A 317 -10.43 25.39 2.21
CA ALA A 317 -9.83 24.36 1.38
C ALA A 317 -8.77 23.55 2.16
N ILE A 318 -7.99 24.23 3.01
CA ILE A 318 -7.04 23.58 3.92
C ILE A 318 -7.78 22.71 4.94
N LEU A 319 -8.87 23.20 5.53
CA LEU A 319 -9.70 22.41 6.46
C LEU A 319 -10.24 21.14 5.81
N ARG A 320 -10.70 21.20 4.55
CA ARG A 320 -11.11 20.00 3.80
C ARG A 320 -9.97 19.00 3.64
N LYS A 321 -8.73 19.45 3.40
CA LYS A 321 -7.55 18.56 3.33
C LYS A 321 -7.22 17.92 4.68
N VAL A 322 -7.34 18.68 5.78
CA VAL A 322 -7.20 18.14 7.14
C VAL A 322 -8.22 17.03 7.40
N LEU A 323 -9.49 17.27 7.07
CA LEU A 323 -10.56 16.29 7.28
C LEU A 323 -10.36 15.04 6.41
N ALA A 324 -9.94 15.20 5.16
CA ALA A 324 -9.60 14.09 4.27
C ALA A 324 -8.44 13.25 4.82
N LEU A 325 -7.34 13.88 5.26
CA LEU A 325 -6.20 13.15 5.84
C LEU A 325 -6.59 12.41 7.12
N ASN A 326 -7.41 13.02 7.98
CA ASN A 326 -7.96 12.34 9.15
C ASN A 326 -8.83 11.13 8.75
N GLY A 327 -9.58 11.25 7.66
CA GLY A 327 -10.36 10.14 7.08
C GLY A 327 -9.48 8.99 6.61
N LEU A 328 -8.39 9.30 5.90
CA LEU A 328 -7.38 8.32 5.52
C LEU A 328 -6.82 7.58 6.74
N VAL A 329 -6.40 8.31 7.77
CA VAL A 329 -5.83 7.73 9.01
C VAL A 329 -6.82 6.77 9.67
N LYS A 330 -8.10 7.13 9.73
CA LYS A 330 -9.13 6.24 10.27
C LYS A 330 -9.32 4.97 9.43
N ASN A 331 -9.24 5.06 8.10
CA ASN A 331 -9.26 3.88 7.24
C ASN A 331 -8.02 2.99 7.45
N VAL A 332 -6.83 3.59 7.54
CA VAL A 332 -5.56 2.90 7.82
C VAL A 332 -5.64 2.13 9.14
N CYS A 333 -6.14 2.78 10.20
CA CYS A 333 -6.38 2.13 11.50
C CYS A 333 -7.41 1.00 11.41
N THR A 334 -8.50 1.20 10.66
CA THR A 334 -9.58 0.21 10.50
C THR A 334 -9.08 -1.05 9.79
N LEU A 335 -8.28 -0.88 8.73
CA LEU A 335 -7.70 -1.98 7.96
C LEU A 335 -6.45 -2.59 8.63
N GLY A 336 -5.93 -1.95 9.67
CA GLY A 336 -4.73 -2.39 10.38
C GLY A 336 -3.48 -2.33 9.48
N VAL A 337 -3.33 -1.25 8.71
CA VAL A 337 -2.18 -1.07 7.81
C VAL A 337 -0.94 -0.67 8.61
N SER A 338 0.11 -1.49 8.51
CA SER A 338 1.38 -1.29 9.21
C SER A 338 2.52 -1.02 8.23
N ASP A 339 2.62 0.23 7.76
CA ASP A 339 3.72 0.73 6.91
C ASP A 339 4.30 2.03 7.49
N GLN A 340 5.56 1.98 7.93
CA GLN A 340 6.23 3.13 8.57
C GLN A 340 6.43 4.31 7.61
N GLY A 341 6.64 4.06 6.32
CA GLY A 341 6.78 5.11 5.31
C GLY A 341 5.49 5.89 5.14
N MET A 342 4.35 5.18 5.08
CA MET A 342 3.02 5.80 5.00
C MET A 342 2.74 6.68 6.22
N TRP A 343 2.97 6.14 7.43
CA TRP A 343 2.76 6.86 8.68
C TRP A 343 3.64 8.12 8.77
N GLY A 344 4.92 8.02 8.40
CA GLY A 344 5.82 9.18 8.38
C GLY A 344 5.35 10.29 7.44
N VAL A 345 4.81 9.94 6.27
CA VAL A 345 4.24 10.92 5.31
C VAL A 345 2.96 11.54 5.86
N MET A 346 2.06 10.74 6.44
CA MET A 346 0.82 11.25 7.01
C MET A 346 1.08 12.21 8.17
N ASP A 347 2.03 11.89 9.06
CA ASP A 347 2.43 12.77 10.16
C ASP A 347 2.99 14.10 9.64
N LEU A 348 3.86 14.06 8.63
CA LEU A 348 4.39 15.27 8.01
C LEU A 348 3.27 16.11 7.36
N CYS A 349 2.36 15.48 6.63
CA CYS A 349 1.21 16.18 6.03
C CYS A 349 0.31 16.79 7.10
N TRP A 350 0.08 16.09 8.20
CA TRP A 350 -0.73 16.57 9.32
C TRP A 350 -0.13 17.82 9.95
N GLU A 351 1.17 17.80 10.25
CA GLU A 351 1.91 18.96 10.78
C GLU A 351 1.81 20.17 9.85
N ILE A 352 2.09 19.98 8.55
CA ILE A 352 1.99 21.05 7.53
C ILE A 352 0.57 21.64 7.49
N LEU A 353 -0.45 20.78 7.44
CA LEU A 353 -1.84 21.22 7.31
C LEU A 353 -2.33 21.94 8.56
N LEU A 354 -1.95 21.52 9.77
CA LEU A 354 -2.33 22.22 11.00
C LEU A 354 -1.67 23.61 11.11
N VAL A 355 -0.39 23.73 10.74
CA VAL A 355 0.31 25.03 10.71
C VAL A 355 -0.32 25.95 9.66
N ALA A 356 -0.56 25.43 8.45
CA ALA A 356 -1.19 26.18 7.36
C ALA A 356 -2.60 26.65 7.76
N LEU A 357 -3.41 25.78 8.37
CA LEU A 357 -4.76 26.12 8.81
C LEU A 357 -4.74 27.25 9.83
N ARG A 358 -3.82 27.20 10.81
CA ARG A 358 -3.67 28.25 11.83
C ARG A 358 -3.38 29.61 11.18
N VAL A 359 -2.41 29.66 10.27
CA VAL A 359 -2.00 30.89 9.57
C VAL A 359 -3.15 31.42 8.71
N SER A 360 -3.82 30.56 7.93
CA SER A 360 -4.92 30.98 7.05
C SER A 360 -6.16 31.45 7.80
N VAL A 361 -6.49 30.85 8.96
CA VAL A 361 -7.61 31.29 9.80
C VAL A 361 -7.33 32.67 10.39
N GLU A 362 -6.11 32.90 10.87
CA GLU A 362 -5.72 34.20 11.43
C GLU A 362 -5.77 35.31 10.37
N LYS A 363 -5.21 35.04 9.18
CA LYS A 363 -5.29 35.96 8.03
C LYS A 363 -6.74 36.31 7.67
N ALA A 364 -7.65 35.33 7.70
CA ALA A 364 -9.06 35.56 7.37
C ALA A 364 -9.79 36.42 8.43
N LYS A 365 -9.45 36.26 9.73
CA LYS A 365 -10.01 37.12 10.79
C LYS A 365 -9.58 38.57 10.66
N GLN A 366 -8.30 38.79 10.34
CA GLN A 366 -7.76 40.14 10.13
C GLN A 366 -8.47 40.85 8.96
N GLN A 367 -8.74 40.13 7.87
CA GLN A 367 -9.49 40.66 6.73
C GLN A 367 -10.94 41.05 7.07
N GLN A 368 -11.58 40.34 8.01
CA GLN A 368 -12.93 40.67 8.48
C GLN A 368 -12.97 41.89 9.41
N GLN A 369 -11.86 42.22 10.09
CA GLN A 369 -11.79 43.39 10.99
C GLN A 369 -11.54 44.70 10.24
N THR A 370 -11.01 44.62 9.01
CA THR A 370 -10.71 45.79 8.16
C THR A 370 -11.87 46.23 7.27
N GLN A 371 -12.97 45.46 7.25
CA GLN A 371 -14.21 45.77 6.52
C GLN A 371 -15.26 46.26 7.51
#